data_AF-A0A2M9EYM4-F1
#
_entry.id   AF-A0A2M9EYM4-F1
#
_cell.length_a   1.000
_cell.length_b   1.000
_cell.length_c   1.000
_cell.angle_alpha   90.00
_cell.angle_beta   90.00
_cell.angle_gamma   90.00
#
_symmetry.space_group_name_H-M   'P 1'
#
loop_
_entity.id
_entity.type
_entity.pdbx_description
1 polymer ?
#
loop_
_entity_poly.entity_id
_entity_poly.type
_entity_poly.pdbx_seq_one_letter_code
_entity_poly.pdbx_strand_id
1 'polypeptide(L)'
;MQETTYCTLSSDTLATFEKKFKAISDQKRLQILNILSNKGAMCVGDLAPLVDMTQSKLSYHLKILLDADLLTKETSGTWSFYELNQHELNQLLSDELCCLFKPEN
;
A
#
# COMPACT_ATOMS: atom_id res chain seq x y z
N MET A 1 -15.76 -36.04 14.36
CA MET A 1 -14.47 -35.60 13.79
C MET A 1 -14.77 -34.30 13.07
N GLN A 2 -14.57 -33.16 13.73
CA GLN A 2 -14.76 -31.84 13.12
C GLN A 2 -13.43 -31.48 12.46
N GLU A 3 -13.44 -31.33 11.14
CA GLU A 3 -12.34 -30.76 10.39
C GLU A 3 -12.26 -29.28 10.76
N THR A 4 -11.36 -28.94 11.67
CA THR A 4 -10.91 -27.56 11.83
C THR A 4 -10.27 -27.12 10.52
N THR A 5 -10.97 -26.30 9.74
CA THR A 5 -10.44 -25.66 8.53
C THR A 5 -9.44 -24.59 8.96
N TYR A 6 -8.17 -24.98 9.16
CA TYR A 6 -7.09 -24.02 9.35
C TYR A 6 -6.82 -23.32 8.02
N CYS A 7 -7.14 -22.04 7.95
CA CYS A 7 -6.80 -21.19 6.82
C CYS A 7 -5.27 -21.08 6.75
N THR A 8 -4.66 -21.93 5.93
CA THR A 8 -3.20 -22.02 5.81
C THR A 8 -2.77 -21.13 4.65
N LEU A 9 -2.32 -19.92 4.96
CA LEU A 9 -1.76 -19.02 3.94
C LEU A 9 -0.46 -19.62 3.38
N SER A 10 -0.29 -19.53 2.07
CA SER A 10 0.93 -20.00 1.41
C SER A 10 2.14 -19.13 1.81
N SER A 11 3.35 -19.69 1.72
CA SER A 11 4.60 -18.96 2.02
C SER A 11 4.75 -17.70 1.14
N ASP A 12 4.32 -17.76 -0.12
CA ASP A 12 4.41 -16.64 -1.05
C ASP A 12 3.43 -15.52 -0.70
N THR A 13 2.23 -15.88 -0.23
CA THR A 13 1.22 -14.93 0.26
C THR A 13 1.73 -14.18 1.49
N LEU A 14 2.35 -14.90 2.45
CA LEU A 14 2.93 -14.29 3.65
C LEU A 14 4.08 -13.33 3.33
N ALA A 15 4.97 -13.68 2.40
CA ALA A 15 6.05 -12.80 1.95
C ALA A 15 5.51 -11.52 1.29
N THR A 16 4.42 -11.64 0.53
CA THR A 16 3.73 -10.49 -0.08
C THR A 16 3.15 -9.57 0.99
N PHE A 17 2.48 -10.13 2.00
CA PHE A 17 1.97 -9.35 3.14
C PHE A 17 3.09 -8.70 3.94
N GLU A 18 4.18 -9.41 4.22
CA GLU A 18 5.35 -8.85 4.91
C GLU A 18 5.90 -7.62 4.20
N LYS A 19 6.05 -7.69 2.86
CA LYS A 19 6.52 -6.59 2.03
C LYS A 19 5.58 -5.38 2.11
N LYS A 20 4.27 -5.61 2.00
CA LYS A 20 3.24 -4.57 2.09
C LYS A 20 3.18 -3.93 3.48
N PHE A 21 3.22 -4.74 4.55
CA PHE A 21 3.23 -4.24 5.92
C PHE A 21 4.49 -3.41 6.23
N LYS A 22 5.67 -3.84 5.78
CA LYS A 22 6.91 -3.04 5.89
C LYS A 22 6.82 -1.71 5.13
N ALA A 23 6.08 -1.68 4.01
CA ALA A 23 5.87 -0.47 3.24
C ALA A 23 4.94 0.53 3.97
N ILE A 24 3.92 0.07 4.69
CA ILE A 24 3.00 0.95 5.42
C ILE A 24 3.40 1.25 6.88
N SER A 25 4.37 0.53 7.44
CA SER A 25 4.89 0.74 8.80
C SER A 25 5.81 1.97 8.91
N ASP A 26 5.32 3.12 8.44
CA ASP A 26 5.98 4.42 8.53
C ASP A 26 4.95 5.53 8.42
N GLN A 27 5.03 6.49 9.33
CA GLN A 27 4.04 7.55 9.46
C GLN A 27 3.95 8.43 8.21
N LYS A 28 5.08 8.73 7.55
CA LYS A 28 5.09 9.56 6.35
C LYS A 28 4.43 8.85 5.17
N ARG A 29 4.68 7.55 5.00
CA ARG A 29 3.99 6.73 3.98
C ARG A 29 2.49 6.62 4.24
N LEU A 30 2.06 6.47 5.50
CA LEU A 30 0.63 6.52 5.85
C LEU A 30 0.00 7.89 5.52
N GLN A 31 0.72 8.99 5.76
CA GLN A 31 0.25 10.33 5.37
C GLN A 31 0.08 10.46 3.86
N ILE A 32 1.03 9.95 3.07
CA ILE A 32 0.93 9.92 1.59
C ILE A 32 -0.33 9.16 1.15
N LEU A 33 -0.51 7.94 1.68
CA LEU A 33 -1.67 7.10 1.34
C LEU A 33 -2.99 7.79 1.69
N ASN A 34 -3.07 8.43 2.87
CA ASN A 34 -4.24 9.19 3.28
C ASN A 34 -4.52 10.38 2.34
N ILE A 35 -3.50 11.13 1.91
CA ILE A 35 -3.69 12.24 0.99
C ILE A 35 -4.20 11.74 -0.37
N LEU A 36 -3.57 10.70 -0.92
CA LEU A 36 -3.97 10.13 -2.21
C LEU A 36 -5.36 9.50 -2.15
N SER A 37 -5.75 8.90 -1.02
CA SER A 37 -7.10 8.39 -0.79
C SER A 37 -8.16 9.48 -0.89
N ASN A 38 -7.87 10.67 -0.36
CA ASN A 38 -8.83 11.78 -0.31
C ASN A 38 -8.81 12.66 -1.57
N LYS A 39 -7.65 12.80 -2.23
CA LYS A 39 -7.44 13.74 -3.34
C LYS A 39 -7.31 13.08 -4.73
N GLY A 40 -7.17 11.76 -4.80
CA GLY A 40 -6.94 11.02 -6.04
C GLY A 40 -5.49 11.11 -6.53
N ALA A 41 -5.29 10.90 -7.84
CA ALA A 41 -3.98 10.90 -8.47
C ALA A 41 -3.27 12.27 -8.36
N MET A 42 -2.02 12.29 -7.89
CA MET A 42 -1.25 13.53 -7.72
C MET A 42 0.18 13.40 -8.23
N CYS A 43 0.75 14.51 -8.73
CA CYS A 43 2.17 14.54 -9.09
C CYS A 43 3.06 14.80 -7.85
N VAL A 44 4.36 14.49 -7.97
CA VAL A 44 5.34 14.71 -6.89
C VAL A 44 5.39 16.18 -6.45
N GLY A 45 5.24 17.11 -7.40
CA GLY A 45 5.27 18.56 -7.13
C GLY A 45 4.13 19.02 -6.24
N ASP A 46 2.91 18.53 -6.50
CA ASP A 46 1.72 18.88 -5.72
C ASP A 46 1.66 18.15 -4.38
N LEU A 47 2.23 16.95 -4.31
CA LEU A 47 2.21 16.12 -3.12
C LEU A 47 3.27 16.55 -2.09
N ALA A 48 4.48 16.93 -2.53
CA ALA A 48 5.59 17.37 -1.68
C ALA A 48 5.23 18.41 -0.59
N PRO A 49 4.53 19.52 -0.91
CA PRO A 49 4.14 20.51 0.11
C PRO A 49 3.10 19.99 1.10
N LEU A 50 2.28 18.99 0.73
CA LEU A 50 1.24 18.44 1.62
C LEU A 50 1.81 17.52 2.71
N VAL A 51 2.95 16.89 2.46
CA VAL A 51 3.65 16.02 3.41
C VAL A 51 4.81 16.68 4.14
N ASP A 52 5.09 17.96 3.81
CA ASP A 52 6.22 18.74 4.31
C ASP A 52 7.57 18.04 4.04
N MET A 53 7.82 17.71 2.78
CA MET A 53 9.02 16.99 2.34
C MET A 53 9.58 17.56 1.04
N THR A 54 10.89 17.39 0.85
CA THR A 54 11.50 17.65 -0.46
C THR A 54 11.08 16.58 -1.47
N GLN A 55 11.05 16.94 -2.76
CA GLN A 55 10.69 16.00 -3.82
C GLN A 55 11.61 14.76 -3.82
N SER A 56 12.92 14.90 -3.53
CA SER A 56 13.85 13.77 -3.47
C SER A 56 13.48 12.78 -2.37
N LYS A 57 13.13 13.26 -1.17
CA LYS A 57 12.70 12.40 -0.06
C LYS A 57 11.34 11.77 -0.37
N LEU A 58 10.41 12.53 -0.93
CA LEU A 58 9.11 12.02 -1.33
C LEU A 58 9.23 10.89 -2.37
N SER A 59 10.05 11.08 -3.42
CA SER A 59 10.31 10.07 -4.44
C SER A 59 10.84 8.76 -3.87
N TYR A 60 11.65 8.80 -2.80
CA TYR A 60 12.10 7.61 -2.09
C TYR A 60 10.92 6.85 -1.45
N HIS A 61 10.03 7.55 -0.74
CA HIS A 61 8.84 6.92 -0.15
C HIS A 61 7.88 6.39 -1.22
N LEU A 62 7.66 7.15 -2.29
CA LEU A 62 6.82 6.73 -3.41
C LEU A 62 7.37 5.47 -4.09
N LYS A 63 8.70 5.36 -4.24
CA LYS A 63 9.33 4.15 -4.77
C LYS A 63 9.05 2.94 -3.89
N ILE A 64 9.18 3.05 -2.57
CA ILE A 64 8.91 1.92 -1.68
C ILE A 64 7.43 1.48 -1.76
N LEU A 65 6.52 2.45 -1.86
CA LEU A 65 5.09 2.17 -1.98
C LEU A 65 4.73 1.54 -3.34
N LEU A 66 5.37 1.99 -4.42
CA LEU A 66 5.27 1.36 -5.75
C LEU A 66 5.84 -0.05 -5.75
N ASP A 67 7.04 -0.23 -5.17
CA ASP A 67 7.68 -1.53 -5.09
C ASP A 67 6.80 -2.53 -4.32
N ALA A 68 5.98 -2.07 -3.37
CA ALA A 68 5.01 -2.88 -2.62
C ALA A 68 3.63 -3.00 -3.27
N ASP A 69 3.46 -2.54 -4.52
CA ASP A 69 2.22 -2.56 -5.31
C ASP A 69 1.05 -1.77 -4.68
N LEU A 70 1.33 -0.89 -3.72
CA LEU A 70 0.31 -0.07 -3.04
C LEU A 70 -0.08 1.18 -3.83
N LEU A 71 0.79 1.60 -4.74
CA LEU A 71 0.56 2.72 -5.64
C LEU A 71 0.63 2.24 -7.09
N THR A 72 -0.05 2.96 -7.96
CA THR A 72 0.16 2.94 -9.40
C THR A 72 0.81 4.26 -9.83
N LYS A 73 1.52 4.23 -10.95
CA LYS A 73 2.13 5.42 -11.55
C LYS A 73 1.73 5.53 -13.00
N GLU A 74 1.15 6.67 -13.37
CA GLU A 74 0.86 7.02 -14.75
C GLU A 74 1.73 8.20 -15.18
N THR A 75 2.33 8.09 -16.37
CA THR A 75 3.14 9.18 -16.93
C THR A 75 2.34 9.90 -17.99
N SER A 76 2.05 11.18 -17.76
CA SER A 76 1.40 12.06 -18.73
C SER A 76 2.39 13.15 -19.15
N GLY A 77 2.96 12.99 -20.35
CA GLY A 77 4.01 13.86 -20.86
C GLY A 77 5.27 13.80 -19.99
N THR A 78 5.65 14.93 -19.38
CA THR A 78 6.83 15.04 -18.50
C THR A 78 6.51 14.78 -17.03
N TRP A 79 5.24 14.56 -16.68
CA TRP A 79 4.77 14.48 -15.29
C TRP A 79 4.38 13.04 -14.95
N SER A 80 4.78 12.59 -13.76
CA SER A 80 4.34 11.31 -13.19
C SER A 80 3.29 11.57 -12.12
N PHE A 81 2.13 10.95 -12.28
CA PHE A 81 1.03 10.96 -11.33
C PHE A 81 1.01 9.64 -10.57
N TYR A 82 0.79 9.73 -9.27
CA TYR A 82 0.75 8.60 -8.35
C TYR A 82 -0.66 8.49 -7.79
N GLU A 83 -1.21 7.28 -7.81
CA GLU A 83 -2.55 6.99 -7.29
C GLU A 83 -2.51 5.72 -6.43
N LEU A 84 -3.48 5.56 -5.55
CA LEU A 84 -3.64 4.33 -4.79
C LEU A 84 -4.00 3.16 -5.72
N ASN A 85 -3.32 2.04 -5.52
CA ASN A 85 -3.75 0.78 -6.11
C ASN A 85 -4.92 0.20 -5.30
N GLN A 86 -6.13 0.67 -5.61
CA GLN A 86 -7.36 0.25 -4.91
C GLN A 86 -7.58 -1.26 -4.96
N HIS A 87 -7.18 -1.93 -6.05
CA HIS A 87 -7.29 -3.38 -6.18
C HIS A 87 -6.44 -4.08 -5.11
N GLU A 88 -5.16 -3.74 -5.01
CA GLU A 88 -4.23 -4.34 -4.05
C GLU A 88 -4.54 -3.99 -2.61
N LEU A 89 -5.04 -2.77 -2.35
CA LEU A 89 -5.46 -2.35 -1.02
C LEU A 89 -6.72 -3.08 -0.56
N ASN A 90 -7.67 -3.34 -1.45
CA ASN A 90 -8.85 -4.13 -1.11
C ASN A 90 -8.48 -5.59 -0.81
N GLN A 91 -7.49 -6.15 -1.51
CA GLN A 91 -6.95 -7.48 -1.18
C GLN A 91 -6.23 -7.51 0.18
N LEU A 92 -5.55 -6.42 0.55
CA LEU A 92 -4.97 -6.26 1.90
C LEU A 92 -6.00 -6.12 3.02
N LEU A 93 -7.24 -5.77 2.70
CA LEU A 93 -8.31 -5.63 3.69
C LEU A 93 -9.34 -6.75 3.56
N SER A 94 -9.01 -7.80 2.80
CA SER A 94 -9.90 -8.92 2.51
C SER A 94 -9.98 -9.92 3.66
N ASP A 95 -10.97 -10.79 3.57
CA ASP A 95 -11.22 -11.88 4.52
C ASP A 95 -10.04 -12.87 4.62
N GLU A 96 -9.16 -12.93 3.61
CA GLU A 96 -7.94 -13.77 3.66
C GLU A 96 -6.99 -13.34 4.79
N LEU A 97 -6.94 -12.04 5.10
CA LEU A 97 -6.22 -11.53 6.26
C LEU A 97 -6.98 -11.69 7.57
N CYS A 98 -8.32 -11.80 7.53
CA CYS A 98 -9.09 -12.12 8.72
C CYS A 98 -8.70 -13.49 9.28
N CYS A 99 -8.37 -14.47 8.43
CA CYS A 99 -7.79 -15.73 8.86
C CYS A 99 -6.50 -15.57 9.71
N LEU A 100 -5.67 -14.57 9.42
CA LEU A 100 -4.43 -14.31 10.14
C LEU A 100 -4.68 -13.77 11.55
N PHE A 101 -5.67 -12.88 11.71
CA PHE A 101 -5.90 -12.14 12.95
C PHE A 101 -7.08 -12.64 13.80
N LYS A 102 -8.01 -13.38 13.19
CA LYS A 102 -9.23 -13.87 13.82
C LYS A 102 -9.51 -15.29 13.34
N PRO A 103 -8.85 -16.31 13.90
CA PRO A 103 -9.28 -17.69 13.68
C PRO A 103 -10.72 -17.81 14.17
N GLU A 104 -11.62 -18.25 13.30
CA GLU A 104 -13.00 -18.57 13.69
C GLU A 104 -12.95 -19.66 14.78
N ASN A 105 -13.58 -19.37 15.92
CA ASN A 105 -13.82 -20.35 17.00
C ASN A 105 -15.05 -21.19 16.68
#